data_AF-A0ABD6XA17-F1
#
_entry.id   AF-A0ABD6XA17-F1
#
_cell.length_a   1.000
_cell.length_b   1.000
_cell.length_c   1.000
_cell.angle_alpha   90.00
_cell.angle_beta   90.00
_cell.angle_gamma   90.00
#
_symmetry.space_group_name_H-M   'P 1'
#
loop_
_entity.id
_entity.type
_entity.pdbx_description
1 polymer ?
#
loop_
_entity_poly.entity_id
_entity_poly.type
_entity_poly.pdbx_seq_one_letter_code
_entity_poly.pdbx_strand_id
1 'polypeptide(L)'
;MINQNLDIFDLRKIQINKTKAELENNGKRQQKEVSSDILGTFMPVDRDPAKIIQITEANMIPELLPLRHQRMLASRFSFFRGTAELMEHDLKRQAQSNLPIIICGDAHVNNFGFYASPERKLLFGLNDFDEARIGNWESDLKRLLVSAELAGEENGFDRNDLYHLLQLTTKTYRHTIKSANKMSLSQLFYFSFAYEDMGKAIESFGDISTQMQTVLNKVLKKSQRSNSEEIIQKMATINNQGHLVFRDNPPRARHLSAVRYQQIVKGYNKYRENVRQDVRVLLANFHISDIIRYSVGVGSFGTRCYLIMLTGNDNSHIVLQVKEAMPLRYNLLSLPVQQVIRNGGIAGQRIVTAQRVLQSSSDRFLGSTTFGGRSYYIRQFRDMKESINVNKLDFESFQFYCQTCAYLLAMAHFQSPTAPMIRGYLKHQKILDTLLPNWALKYVDQVTADYGQFKLAIAKGKLIN
;
A
#
# COMPACT_ATOMS: atom_id res chain seq x y z
N MET A 1 8.76 20.36 17.87
CA MET A 1 9.79 19.77 17.00
C MET A 1 9.20 18.56 16.31
N ILE A 2 8.97 18.62 14.99
CA ILE A 2 8.56 17.46 14.19
C ILE A 2 9.75 16.49 14.19
N ASN A 3 9.55 15.26 14.68
CA ASN A 3 10.64 14.29 14.78
C ASN A 3 10.96 13.73 13.39
N GLN A 4 11.75 14.47 12.61
CA GLN A 4 12.23 14.10 11.26
C GLN A 4 12.89 12.71 11.21
N ASN A 5 13.27 12.17 12.37
CA ASN A 5 13.86 10.85 12.45
C ASN A 5 12.88 9.71 12.21
N LEU A 6 11.55 9.87 12.34
CA LEU A 6 10.65 8.71 12.19
C LEU A 6 10.62 8.15 10.76
N ASP A 7 10.72 8.99 9.73
CA ASP A 7 10.56 8.56 8.32
C ASP A 7 11.78 7.81 7.73
N ILE A 8 12.84 7.64 8.52
CA ILE A 8 13.95 6.75 8.16
C ILE A 8 13.59 5.34 8.63
N PHE A 9 13.47 4.41 7.68
CA PHE A 9 13.21 3.00 7.98
C PHE A 9 14.41 2.39 8.71
N ASP A 10 14.32 2.41 10.03
CA ASP A 10 15.34 1.93 10.95
C ASP A 10 14.63 1.14 12.05
N LEU A 11 14.74 -0.19 11.95
CA LEU A 11 14.11 -1.10 12.89
C LEU A 11 14.60 -0.92 14.33
N ARG A 12 15.78 -0.31 14.54
CA ARG A 12 16.29 -0.01 15.89
C ARG A 12 15.37 0.95 16.66
N LYS A 13 14.57 1.76 15.96
CA LYS A 13 13.60 2.69 16.58
C LYS A 13 12.43 1.99 17.25
N ILE A 14 12.16 0.76 16.86
CA ILE A 14 11.09 -0.08 17.42
C ILE A 14 11.65 -1.31 18.15
N GLN A 15 12.98 -1.44 18.22
CA GLN A 15 13.64 -2.47 19.00
C GLN A 15 13.65 -2.04 20.47
N ILE A 16 12.81 -2.65 21.29
CA ILE A 16 12.65 -2.26 22.69
C ILE A 16 12.80 -3.48 23.59
N ASN A 17 13.65 -3.36 24.62
CA ASN A 17 13.74 -4.31 25.72
C ASN A 17 12.83 -3.85 26.88
N LYS A 18 11.52 -3.94 26.67
CA LYS A 18 10.48 -3.59 27.67
C LYS A 18 9.39 -4.65 27.65
N THR A 19 8.82 -4.89 28.80
CA THR A 19 7.63 -5.73 28.94
C THR A 19 6.42 -5.05 28.27
N LYS A 20 5.44 -5.87 27.90
CA LYS A 20 4.16 -5.40 27.36
C LYS A 20 3.45 -4.41 28.29
N ALA A 21 3.50 -4.64 29.61
CA ALA A 21 2.88 -3.75 30.60
C ALA A 21 3.55 -2.37 30.65
N GLU A 22 4.88 -2.31 30.55
CA GLU A 22 5.63 -1.05 30.47
C GLU A 22 5.30 -0.29 29.19
N LEU A 23 5.19 -0.98 28.05
CA LEU A 23 4.78 -0.37 26.78
C LEU A 23 3.36 0.19 26.85
N GLU A 24 2.38 -0.55 27.39
CA GLU A 24 1.03 -0.05 27.62
C GLU A 24 1.03 1.20 28.54
N ASN A 25 1.87 1.22 29.58
CA ASN A 25 2.00 2.38 30.45
C ASN A 25 2.62 3.59 29.75
N ASN A 26 3.61 3.38 28.87
CA ASN A 26 4.15 4.46 28.04
C ASN A 26 3.07 5.02 27.10
N GLY A 27 2.25 4.17 26.49
CA GLY A 27 1.12 4.59 25.68
C GLY A 27 0.12 5.47 26.44
N LYS A 28 -0.20 5.12 27.69
CA LYS A 28 -1.06 5.94 28.56
C LYS A 28 -0.42 7.28 28.91
N ARG A 29 0.89 7.34 29.16
CA ARG A 29 1.60 8.60 29.41
C ARG A 29 1.54 9.49 28.16
N GLN A 30 1.79 8.91 26.99
CA GLN A 30 1.73 9.63 25.73
C GLN A 30 0.34 10.19 25.43
N GLN A 31 -0.72 9.46 25.79
CA GLN A 31 -2.10 9.95 25.68
C GLN A 31 -2.39 11.15 26.59
N LYS A 32 -1.66 11.33 27.70
CA LYS A 32 -1.77 12.54 28.53
C LYS A 32 -1.03 13.73 27.92
N GLU A 33 0.09 13.48 27.23
CA GLU A 33 0.87 14.53 26.55
C GLU A 33 0.17 15.01 25.27
N VAL A 34 -0.34 14.07 24.48
CA VAL A 34 -1.13 14.34 23.28
C VAL A 34 -2.49 13.69 23.50
N SER A 35 -3.45 14.50 23.96
CA SER A 35 -4.80 14.02 24.24
C SER A 35 -5.52 13.59 22.97
N SER A 36 -6.59 12.80 23.13
CA SER A 36 -7.44 12.40 22.01
C SER A 36 -8.05 13.61 21.30
N ASP A 37 -8.44 14.65 22.04
CA ASP A 37 -8.94 15.91 21.48
C ASP A 37 -7.88 16.62 20.63
N ILE A 38 -6.64 16.69 21.11
CA ILE A 38 -5.52 17.25 20.35
C ILE A 38 -5.27 16.42 19.08
N LEU A 39 -5.22 15.08 19.20
CA LEU A 39 -5.00 14.18 18.06
C LEU A 39 -6.12 14.27 17.01
N GLY A 40 -7.35 14.51 17.47
CA GLY A 40 -8.56 14.64 16.67
C GLY A 40 -8.80 16.03 16.09
N THR A 41 -8.03 17.04 16.52
CA THR A 41 -8.16 18.41 16.02
C THR A 41 -7.49 18.51 14.64
N PHE A 42 -8.25 18.96 13.64
CA PHE A 42 -7.71 19.24 12.31
C PHE A 42 -7.09 20.64 12.27
N MET A 43 -5.84 20.72 11.86
CA MET A 43 -5.13 21.99 11.64
C MET A 43 -4.98 22.22 10.14
N PRO A 44 -5.60 23.25 9.54
CA PRO A 44 -5.38 23.58 8.14
C PRO A 44 -3.90 23.83 7.84
N VAL A 45 -3.43 23.32 6.69
CA VAL A 45 -2.04 23.49 6.25
C VAL A 45 -2.06 24.25 4.93
N ASP A 46 -1.42 25.42 4.91
CA ASP A 46 -1.22 26.16 3.67
C ASP A 46 -0.12 25.52 2.82
N ARG A 47 -0.45 25.16 1.57
CA ARG A 47 0.45 24.54 0.60
C ARG A 47 -0.08 24.65 -0.84
N ASP A 48 0.85 24.61 -1.80
CA ASP A 48 0.53 24.47 -3.22
C ASP A 48 0.55 22.97 -3.63
N PRO A 49 -0.61 22.34 -3.88
CA PRO A 49 -0.68 20.93 -4.27
C PRO A 49 0.00 20.67 -5.61
N ALA A 50 -0.07 21.60 -6.57
CA ALA A 50 0.56 21.41 -7.88
C ALA A 50 2.08 21.37 -7.75
N LYS A 51 2.66 22.27 -6.94
CA LYS A 51 4.10 22.27 -6.66
C LYS A 51 4.56 20.98 -5.99
N ILE A 52 3.81 20.46 -5.02
CA ILE A 52 4.15 19.20 -4.34
C ILE A 52 4.07 18.00 -5.29
N ILE A 53 3.04 17.95 -6.13
CA ILE A 53 2.89 16.92 -7.17
C ILE A 53 4.11 16.95 -8.12
N GLN A 54 4.50 18.14 -8.61
CA GLN A 54 5.64 18.31 -9.52
C GLN A 54 6.96 17.78 -8.95
N ILE A 55 7.22 17.96 -7.65
CA ILE A 55 8.44 17.46 -7.00
C ILE A 55 8.51 15.92 -7.08
N THR A 56 7.38 15.25 -6.88
CA THR A 56 7.29 13.80 -7.02
C THR A 56 7.44 13.38 -8.49
N GLU A 57 6.76 14.07 -9.40
CA GLU A 57 6.74 13.76 -10.83
C GLU A 57 8.06 14.01 -11.55
N ALA A 58 8.90 14.91 -11.05
CA ALA A 58 10.25 15.15 -11.57
C ALA A 58 11.13 13.88 -11.58
N ASN A 59 10.76 12.86 -10.80
CA ASN A 59 11.47 11.58 -10.72
C ASN A 59 10.82 10.47 -11.55
N MET A 60 9.64 10.72 -12.13
CA MET A 60 8.86 9.78 -12.94
C MET A 60 9.26 9.84 -14.42
N ILE A 61 8.67 8.97 -15.24
CA ILE A 61 8.87 8.94 -16.69
C ILE A 61 7.96 10.00 -17.32
N PRO A 62 8.51 11.05 -17.97
CA PRO A 62 7.71 12.19 -18.48
C PRO A 62 6.61 11.78 -19.45
N GLU A 63 6.88 10.82 -20.34
CA GLU A 63 5.91 10.30 -21.32
C GLU A 63 4.63 9.74 -20.69
N LEU A 64 4.69 9.31 -19.42
CA LEU A 64 3.56 8.69 -18.73
C LEU A 64 2.75 9.68 -17.88
N LEU A 65 3.23 10.91 -17.69
CA LEU A 65 2.57 11.91 -16.86
C LEU A 65 1.19 12.30 -17.38
N PRO A 66 0.94 12.52 -18.70
CA PRO A 66 -0.40 12.75 -19.24
C PRO A 66 -1.42 11.69 -18.78
N LEU A 67 -1.05 10.42 -18.95
CA LEU A 67 -1.86 9.27 -18.59
C LEU A 67 -2.01 9.07 -17.08
N ARG A 68 -1.04 9.51 -16.27
CA ARG A 68 -1.14 9.55 -14.81
C ARG A 68 -2.18 10.59 -14.40
N HIS A 69 -2.09 11.79 -14.96
CA HIS A 69 -3.03 12.87 -14.69
C HIS A 69 -4.46 12.53 -15.11
N GLN A 70 -4.65 11.93 -16.29
CA GLN A 70 -5.96 11.44 -16.73
C GLN A 70 -6.57 10.45 -15.73
N ARG A 71 -5.76 9.54 -15.15
CA ARG A 71 -6.23 8.62 -14.12
C ARG A 71 -6.59 9.33 -12.82
N MET A 72 -5.83 10.34 -12.43
CA MET A 72 -6.11 11.15 -11.24
C MET A 72 -7.36 12.04 -11.42
N LEU A 73 -7.64 12.49 -12.65
CA LEU A 73 -8.84 13.24 -13.03
C LEU A 73 -10.14 12.40 -13.04
N ALA A 74 -10.05 11.08 -12.86
CA ALA A 74 -11.23 10.23 -12.87
C ALA A 74 -12.18 10.50 -11.70
N SER A 75 -11.63 10.76 -10.50
CA SER A 75 -12.42 11.10 -9.31
C SER A 75 -11.56 11.70 -8.19
N ARG A 76 -12.18 12.34 -7.19
CA ARG A 76 -11.49 12.80 -5.97
C ARG A 76 -10.77 11.66 -5.26
N PHE A 77 -11.39 10.48 -5.22
CA PHE A 77 -10.79 9.26 -4.66
C PHE A 77 -9.56 8.81 -5.46
N SER A 78 -9.63 8.82 -6.81
CA SER A 78 -8.48 8.51 -7.67
C SER A 78 -7.33 9.51 -7.50
N PHE A 79 -7.65 10.81 -7.38
CA PHE A 79 -6.68 11.86 -7.07
C PHE A 79 -6.01 11.64 -5.71
N PHE A 80 -6.77 11.36 -4.66
CA PHE A 80 -6.26 11.12 -3.30
C PHE A 80 -5.30 9.93 -3.23
N ARG A 81 -5.60 8.86 -3.98
CA ARG A 81 -4.71 7.69 -4.14
C ARG A 81 -3.48 8.01 -5.00
N GLY A 82 -3.60 8.97 -5.92
CA GLY A 82 -2.50 9.45 -6.74
C GLY A 82 -1.45 10.23 -5.96
N THR A 83 -1.87 10.89 -4.87
CA THR A 83 -1.16 12.01 -4.23
C THR A 83 -0.89 11.80 -2.73
N ALA A 84 -0.40 10.61 -2.35
CA ALA A 84 -0.06 10.29 -0.97
C ALA A 84 0.84 11.34 -0.29
N GLU A 85 1.71 11.99 -1.06
CA GLU A 85 2.61 13.06 -0.64
C GLU A 85 1.90 14.29 -0.04
N LEU A 86 0.68 14.62 -0.49
CA LEU A 86 -0.07 15.77 0.01
C LEU A 86 -0.53 15.56 1.45
N MET A 87 -1.14 14.41 1.72
CA MET A 87 -1.58 14.06 3.07
C MET A 87 -0.41 13.83 4.00
N GLU A 88 0.67 13.23 3.52
CA GLU A 88 1.85 13.06 4.35
C GLU A 88 2.46 14.41 4.76
N HIS A 89 2.52 15.36 3.82
CA HIS A 89 2.96 16.72 4.10
C HIS A 89 2.12 17.38 5.21
N ASP A 90 0.82 17.16 5.19
CA ASP A 90 -0.11 17.78 6.14
C ASP A 90 -0.10 17.09 7.50
N LEU A 91 -0.07 15.75 7.53
CA LEU A 91 0.02 14.94 8.75
C LEU A 91 1.24 15.28 9.59
N LYS A 92 2.35 15.69 8.96
CA LYS A 92 3.57 16.17 9.66
C LYS A 92 3.38 17.50 10.38
N ARG A 93 2.34 18.25 10.06
CA ARG A 93 1.97 19.52 10.71
C ARG A 93 0.75 19.39 11.62
N GLN A 94 0.15 18.20 11.70
CA GLN A 94 -0.86 17.87 12.70
C GLN A 94 -0.19 17.45 14.02
N ALA A 95 -1.00 17.34 15.08
CA ALA A 95 -0.60 16.58 16.25
C ALA A 95 -0.36 15.11 15.92
N GLN A 96 0.69 14.53 16.52
CA GLN A 96 1.05 13.12 16.36
C GLN A 96 1.14 12.45 17.72
N SER A 97 0.68 11.20 17.78
CA SER A 97 0.74 10.41 19.01
C SER A 97 2.16 10.05 19.41
N ASN A 98 3.15 10.14 18.51
CA ASN A 98 4.54 9.74 18.75
C ASN A 98 4.69 8.28 19.22
N LEU A 99 3.84 7.40 18.67
CA LEU A 99 3.87 5.96 18.92
C LEU A 99 4.39 5.24 17.67
N PRO A 100 5.72 5.13 17.52
CA PRO A 100 6.32 4.62 16.29
C PRO A 100 6.06 3.13 16.14
N ILE A 101 5.46 2.75 15.01
CA ILE A 101 5.32 1.37 14.53
C ILE A 101 5.73 1.33 13.06
N ILE A 102 5.86 0.14 12.47
CA ILE A 102 5.86 0.02 11.01
C ILE A 102 4.45 0.31 10.53
N ILE A 103 4.30 1.31 9.67
CA ILE A 103 3.05 1.65 8.97
C ILE A 103 3.18 1.34 7.48
N CYS A 104 2.06 1.10 6.82
CA CYS A 104 1.98 0.99 5.36
C CYS A 104 2.23 2.36 4.70
N GLY A 105 1.78 3.44 5.33
CA GLY A 105 1.99 4.81 4.87
C GLY A 105 1.05 5.26 3.75
N ASP A 106 0.31 4.33 3.13
CA ASP A 106 -0.68 4.57 2.08
C ASP A 106 -1.96 3.72 2.32
N ALA A 107 -2.41 3.62 3.57
CA ALA A 107 -3.59 2.83 3.91
C ALA A 107 -4.88 3.48 3.37
N HIS A 108 -5.45 2.90 2.31
CA HIS A 108 -6.71 3.32 1.72
C HIS A 108 -7.55 2.10 1.35
N VAL A 109 -8.87 2.24 1.16
CA VAL A 109 -9.78 1.09 0.91
C VAL A 109 -9.33 0.22 -0.28
N ASN A 110 -8.80 0.79 -1.36
CA ASN A 110 -8.26 0.04 -2.51
C ASN A 110 -6.82 -0.52 -2.33
N ASN A 111 -6.21 -0.42 -1.14
CA ASN A 111 -4.89 -0.98 -0.82
C ASN A 111 -5.04 -2.37 -0.17
N PHE A 112 -6.26 -2.89 -0.10
CA PHE A 112 -6.54 -4.23 0.37
C PHE A 112 -6.99 -5.12 -0.79
N GLY A 113 -6.56 -6.36 -0.78
CA GLY A 113 -6.92 -7.31 -1.82
C GLY A 113 -6.37 -8.70 -1.56
N PHE A 114 -6.67 -9.59 -2.49
CA PHE A 114 -6.36 -10.99 -2.38
C PHE A 114 -5.04 -11.36 -3.03
N TYR A 115 -4.34 -12.32 -2.45
CA TYR A 115 -3.06 -12.85 -2.91
C TYR A 115 -2.87 -14.30 -2.44
N ALA A 116 -2.02 -15.06 -3.12
CA ALA A 116 -1.70 -16.43 -2.72
C ALA A 116 -0.77 -16.47 -1.50
N SER A 117 -1.00 -17.44 -0.61
CA SER A 117 0.02 -17.91 0.33
C SER A 117 0.98 -18.90 -0.36
N PRO A 118 2.15 -19.17 0.24
CA PRO A 118 3.03 -20.28 -0.12
C PRO A 118 2.34 -21.64 -0.29
N GLU A 119 1.32 -21.91 0.51
CA GLU A 119 0.50 -23.13 0.51
C GLU A 119 -0.68 -23.04 -0.49
N ARG A 120 -0.70 -22.01 -1.35
CA ARG A 120 -1.74 -21.74 -2.35
C ARG A 120 -3.12 -21.42 -1.76
N LYS A 121 -3.18 -20.97 -0.50
CA LYS A 121 -4.42 -20.42 0.08
C LYS A 121 -4.64 -18.99 -0.42
N LEU A 122 -5.90 -18.61 -0.66
CA LEU A 122 -6.26 -17.25 -1.00
C LEU A 122 -6.34 -16.41 0.28
N LEU A 123 -5.37 -15.53 0.49
CA LEU A 123 -5.32 -14.61 1.63
C LEU A 123 -5.85 -13.23 1.23
N PHE A 124 -6.27 -12.44 2.22
CA PHE A 124 -6.65 -11.05 2.04
C PHE A 124 -5.92 -10.13 3.02
N GLY A 125 -5.44 -8.98 2.54
CA GLY A 125 -4.62 -8.06 3.33
C GLY A 125 -4.11 -6.87 2.52
N LEU A 126 -3.16 -6.13 3.10
CA LEU A 126 -2.48 -4.99 2.47
C LEU A 126 -1.68 -5.42 1.22
N ASN A 127 -1.65 -4.56 0.19
CA ASN A 127 -1.09 -4.90 -1.14
C ASN A 127 0.01 -3.97 -1.67
N ASP A 128 0.08 -2.74 -1.16
CA ASP A 128 1.03 -1.70 -1.56
C ASP A 128 1.73 -1.16 -0.32
N PHE A 129 3.06 -1.10 -0.39
CA PHE A 129 3.97 -0.76 0.69
C PHE A 129 5.01 0.26 0.22
N ASP A 130 4.78 0.92 -0.93
CA ASP A 130 5.73 1.86 -1.54
C ASP A 130 6.07 3.02 -0.56
N GLU A 131 5.13 3.45 0.29
CA GLU A 131 5.30 4.50 1.31
C GLU A 131 5.54 3.97 2.75
N ALA A 132 5.79 2.66 2.90
CA ALA A 132 5.93 2.04 4.21
C ALA A 132 7.18 2.51 4.95
N ARG A 133 7.05 2.78 6.25
CA ARG A 133 8.10 3.38 7.09
C ARG A 133 7.84 3.17 8.57
N ILE A 134 8.77 3.61 9.43
CA ILE A 134 8.44 3.82 10.84
C ILE A 134 7.62 5.10 10.94
N GLY A 135 6.43 5.02 11.52
CA GLY A 135 5.51 6.15 11.59
C GLY A 135 4.48 5.96 12.68
N ASN A 136 3.54 6.90 12.77
CA ASN A 136 2.50 6.87 13.78
C ASN A 136 1.26 6.15 13.22
N TRP A 137 0.67 5.28 14.04
CA TRP A 137 -0.46 4.44 13.67
C TRP A 137 -1.67 5.22 13.15
N GLU A 138 -1.90 6.43 13.68
CA GLU A 138 -3.05 7.25 13.31
C GLU A 138 -2.93 7.79 11.88
N SER A 139 -1.72 7.87 11.30
CA SER A 139 -1.53 8.31 9.91
C SER A 139 -2.27 7.38 8.94
N ASP A 140 -2.08 6.07 9.11
CA ASP A 140 -2.74 5.06 8.27
C ASP A 140 -4.24 4.99 8.55
N LEU A 141 -4.67 5.08 9.82
CA LEU A 141 -6.10 5.07 10.12
C LEU A 141 -6.82 6.32 9.58
N LYS A 142 -6.25 7.51 9.76
CA LYS A 142 -6.78 8.76 9.19
C LYS A 142 -6.90 8.67 7.67
N ARG A 143 -5.87 8.14 7.00
CA ARG A 143 -5.86 7.94 5.55
C ARG A 143 -6.94 6.95 5.11
N LEU A 144 -7.14 5.86 5.85
CA LEU A 144 -8.18 4.88 5.57
C LEU A 144 -9.58 5.51 5.67
N LEU A 145 -9.84 6.29 6.72
CA LEU A 145 -11.13 6.97 6.92
C LEU A 145 -11.44 7.98 5.81
N VAL A 146 -10.48 8.83 5.45
CA VAL A 146 -10.63 9.77 4.30
C VAL A 146 -10.94 9.01 3.02
N SER A 147 -10.26 7.88 2.80
CA SER A 147 -10.48 7.06 1.61
C SER A 147 -11.85 6.38 1.58
N ALA A 148 -12.37 5.97 2.75
CA ALA A 148 -13.69 5.35 2.88
C ALA A 148 -14.79 6.38 2.61
N GLU A 149 -14.65 7.61 3.11
CA GLU A 149 -15.58 8.70 2.81
C GLU A 149 -15.60 9.01 1.30
N LEU A 150 -14.43 9.25 0.69
CA LEU A 150 -14.33 9.58 -0.74
C LEU A 150 -14.90 8.48 -1.66
N ALA A 151 -14.63 7.21 -1.33
CA ALA A 151 -15.18 6.08 -2.09
C ALA A 151 -16.69 5.90 -1.84
N GLY A 152 -17.15 6.16 -0.62
CA GLY A 152 -18.57 6.14 -0.27
C GLY A 152 -19.40 7.20 -0.98
N GLU A 153 -18.87 8.44 -1.04
CA GLU A 153 -19.47 9.53 -1.82
C GLU A 153 -19.53 9.20 -3.32
N GLU A 154 -18.52 8.52 -3.86
CA GLU A 154 -18.49 8.09 -5.28
C GLU A 154 -19.54 7.00 -5.57
N ASN A 155 -19.93 6.19 -4.57
CA ASN A 155 -21.04 5.23 -4.66
C ASN A 155 -22.42 5.89 -4.44
N GLY A 156 -22.48 7.16 -4.01
CA GLY A 156 -23.73 7.87 -3.76
C GLY A 156 -24.43 7.47 -2.45
N PHE A 157 -23.69 6.98 -1.45
CA PHE A 157 -24.28 6.64 -0.14
C PHE A 157 -24.68 7.89 0.66
N ASP A 158 -25.64 7.73 1.57
CA ASP A 158 -26.11 8.83 2.42
C ASP A 158 -25.02 9.31 3.38
N ARG A 159 -25.01 10.62 3.67
CA ARG A 159 -23.98 11.24 4.52
C ARG A 159 -24.04 10.74 5.97
N ASN A 160 -25.21 10.48 6.52
CA ASN A 160 -25.33 9.99 7.89
C ASN A 160 -24.85 8.54 7.97
N ASP A 161 -25.21 7.73 6.98
CA ASP A 161 -24.74 6.35 6.85
C ASP A 161 -23.22 6.28 6.73
N LEU A 162 -22.62 7.14 5.90
CA LEU A 162 -21.16 7.26 5.79
C LEU A 162 -20.51 7.72 7.10
N TYR A 163 -21.09 8.69 7.79
CA TYR A 163 -20.58 9.11 9.09
C TYR A 163 -20.57 7.95 10.11
N HIS A 164 -21.68 7.21 10.20
CA HIS A 164 -21.76 6.02 11.05
C HIS A 164 -20.76 4.94 10.64
N LEU A 165 -20.54 4.74 9.35
CA LEU A 165 -19.50 3.85 8.82
C LEU A 165 -18.10 4.25 9.29
N LEU A 166 -17.75 5.54 9.26
CA LEU A 166 -16.44 6.01 9.72
C LEU A 166 -16.26 5.78 11.23
N GLN A 167 -17.32 6.01 12.02
CA GLN A 167 -17.33 5.69 13.46
C GLN A 167 -17.09 4.20 13.71
N LEU A 168 -17.81 3.35 12.97
CA LEU A 168 -17.69 1.90 13.06
C LEU A 168 -16.30 1.40 12.64
N THR A 169 -15.74 1.95 11.57
CA THR A 169 -14.38 1.66 11.08
C THR A 169 -13.34 1.97 12.15
N THR A 170 -13.44 3.15 12.79
CA THR A 170 -12.56 3.55 13.89
C THR A 170 -12.70 2.64 15.12
N LYS A 171 -13.95 2.36 15.51
CA LYS A 171 -14.28 1.44 16.62
C LYS A 171 -13.69 0.05 16.37
N THR A 172 -13.82 -0.48 15.16
CA THR A 172 -13.27 -1.78 14.75
C THR A 172 -11.76 -1.77 14.93
N TYR A 173 -11.03 -0.77 14.39
CA TYR A 173 -9.59 -0.67 14.59
C TYR A 173 -9.22 -0.70 16.09
N ARG A 174 -9.88 0.12 16.91
CA ARG A 174 -9.62 0.23 18.36
C ARG A 174 -9.88 -1.09 19.10
N HIS A 175 -10.96 -1.78 18.75
CA HIS A 175 -11.30 -3.09 19.32
C HIS A 175 -10.32 -4.17 18.88
N THR A 176 -9.89 -4.15 17.62
CA THR A 176 -8.89 -5.09 17.12
C THR A 176 -7.54 -4.91 17.79
N ILE A 177 -7.07 -3.67 18.02
CA ILE A 177 -5.86 -3.44 18.83
C ILE A 177 -6.01 -4.04 20.24
N LYS A 178 -7.20 -3.93 20.86
CA LYS A 178 -7.48 -4.55 22.17
C LYS A 178 -7.40 -6.08 22.11
N SER A 179 -7.91 -6.70 21.05
CA SER A 179 -7.91 -8.15 20.86
C SER A 179 -6.54 -8.69 20.47
N ALA A 180 -5.85 -8.05 19.52
CA ALA A 180 -4.48 -8.38 19.12
C ALA A 180 -3.51 -8.30 20.30
N ASN A 181 -3.69 -7.30 21.17
CA ASN A 181 -2.92 -7.21 22.41
C ASN A 181 -3.15 -8.40 23.35
N LYS A 182 -4.18 -9.24 23.22
CA LYS A 182 -4.33 -10.45 24.06
C LYS A 182 -3.61 -11.67 23.47
N MET A 183 -3.21 -11.63 22.21
CA MET A 183 -2.55 -12.73 21.54
C MET A 183 -1.10 -12.89 22.02
N SER A 184 -0.58 -14.11 21.96
CA SER A 184 0.85 -14.36 22.11
C SER A 184 1.62 -13.86 20.88
N LEU A 185 2.92 -13.65 21.02
CA LEU A 185 3.78 -13.29 19.89
C LEU A 185 3.76 -14.36 18.78
N SER A 186 3.65 -15.64 19.14
CA SER A 186 3.52 -16.73 18.17
C SER A 186 2.20 -16.66 17.40
N GLN A 187 1.08 -16.40 18.09
CA GLN A 187 -0.22 -16.24 17.44
C GLN A 187 -0.24 -15.05 16.49
N LEU A 188 0.41 -13.94 16.85
CA LEU A 188 0.54 -12.77 15.97
C LEU A 188 1.41 -13.09 14.76
N PHE A 189 2.58 -13.71 14.96
CA PHE A 189 3.50 -14.04 13.89
C PHE A 189 2.90 -15.00 12.85
N TYR A 190 2.11 -15.98 13.28
CA TYR A 190 1.43 -16.93 12.40
C TYR A 190 0.02 -16.50 12.00
N PHE A 191 -0.41 -15.28 12.37
CA PHE A 191 -1.71 -14.78 11.99
C PHE A 191 -1.81 -14.71 10.46
N SER A 192 -2.84 -15.35 9.92
CA SER A 192 -3.24 -15.21 8.53
C SER A 192 -4.74 -14.98 8.44
N PHE A 193 -5.16 -14.33 7.37
CA PHE A 193 -6.56 -14.04 7.10
C PHE A 193 -6.88 -14.59 5.73
N ALA A 194 -7.35 -15.83 5.72
CA ALA A 194 -7.71 -16.55 4.53
C ALA A 194 -9.12 -16.17 4.07
N TYR A 195 -9.45 -16.51 2.82
CA TYR A 195 -10.80 -16.33 2.27
C TYR A 195 -11.88 -16.93 3.18
N GLU A 196 -11.61 -18.11 3.75
CA GLU A 196 -12.54 -18.79 4.65
C GLU A 196 -12.75 -18.03 5.97
N ASP A 197 -11.78 -17.22 6.38
CA ASP A 197 -11.86 -16.41 7.60
C ASP A 197 -12.72 -15.17 7.40
N MET A 198 -12.90 -14.68 6.16
CA MET A 198 -13.94 -13.67 5.88
C MET A 198 -15.31 -14.21 6.24
N GLY A 199 -15.54 -15.50 5.99
CA GLY A 199 -16.75 -16.24 6.35
C GLY A 199 -16.96 -16.42 7.86
N LYS A 200 -15.91 -16.29 8.68
CA LYS A 200 -15.99 -16.39 10.15
C LYS A 200 -15.97 -15.03 10.83
N ALA A 201 -15.33 -14.04 10.22
CA ALA A 201 -15.39 -12.63 10.62
C ALA A 201 -16.84 -12.11 10.69
N ILE A 202 -17.75 -12.76 9.94
CA ILE A 202 -19.21 -12.64 9.99
C ILE A 202 -19.75 -12.68 11.42
N GLU A 203 -19.31 -13.63 12.23
CA GLU A 203 -19.85 -13.79 13.59
C GLU A 203 -19.47 -12.61 14.51
N SER A 204 -18.42 -11.85 14.16
CA SER A 204 -17.92 -10.72 14.94
C SER A 204 -18.36 -9.35 14.41
N PHE A 205 -18.66 -9.23 13.10
CA PHE A 205 -19.01 -7.96 12.44
C PHE A 205 -20.47 -7.85 12.00
N GLY A 206 -21.20 -8.98 11.92
CA GLY A 206 -22.57 -9.06 11.38
C GLY A 206 -22.64 -9.97 10.14
N ASP A 207 -23.87 -10.28 9.70
CA ASP A 207 -24.10 -11.13 8.53
C ASP A 207 -23.49 -10.54 7.25
N ILE A 208 -22.91 -11.38 6.39
CA ILE A 208 -22.46 -10.95 5.07
C ILE A 208 -23.68 -10.86 4.17
N SER A 209 -23.91 -9.66 3.63
CA SER A 209 -24.92 -9.40 2.61
C SER A 209 -24.83 -10.40 1.44
N THR A 210 -25.96 -10.72 0.82
CA THR A 210 -25.99 -11.60 -0.37
C THR A 210 -25.09 -11.07 -1.50
N GLN A 211 -24.96 -9.75 -1.62
CA GLN A 211 -24.09 -9.14 -2.60
C GLN A 211 -22.62 -9.42 -2.30
N MET A 212 -22.14 -9.23 -1.08
CA MET A 212 -20.75 -9.49 -0.72
C MET A 212 -20.40 -10.97 -0.88
N GLN A 213 -21.29 -11.91 -0.53
CA GLN A 213 -21.08 -13.34 -0.83
C GLN A 213 -20.87 -13.59 -2.33
N THR A 214 -21.67 -12.93 -3.17
CA THR A 214 -21.55 -13.01 -4.63
C THR A 214 -20.22 -12.44 -5.13
N VAL A 215 -19.79 -11.29 -4.59
CA VAL A 215 -18.50 -10.66 -4.89
C VAL A 215 -17.33 -11.59 -4.52
N LEU A 216 -17.36 -12.16 -3.31
CA LEU A 216 -16.33 -13.08 -2.81
C LEU A 216 -16.23 -14.35 -3.66
N ASN A 217 -17.36 -14.96 -4.02
CA ASN A 217 -17.38 -16.12 -4.91
C ASN A 217 -16.80 -15.81 -6.30
N LYS A 218 -17.06 -14.60 -6.83
CA LYS A 218 -16.49 -14.15 -8.10
C LYS A 218 -14.97 -13.94 -8.00
N VAL A 219 -14.50 -13.36 -6.89
CA VAL A 219 -13.07 -13.20 -6.60
C VAL A 219 -12.39 -14.57 -6.55
N LEU A 220 -12.96 -15.54 -5.83
CA LEU A 220 -12.39 -16.89 -5.70
C LEU A 220 -12.24 -17.58 -7.06
N LYS A 221 -13.27 -17.53 -7.91
CA LYS A 221 -13.21 -18.11 -9.27
C LYS A 221 -12.16 -17.43 -10.16
N LYS A 222 -12.02 -16.10 -10.04
CA LYS A 222 -11.11 -15.33 -10.88
C LYS A 222 -9.66 -15.43 -10.42
N SER A 223 -9.42 -15.48 -9.11
CA SER A 223 -8.08 -15.57 -8.54
C SER A 223 -7.35 -16.84 -8.98
N GLN A 224 -8.04 -17.98 -9.08
CA GLN A 224 -7.46 -19.23 -9.59
C GLN A 224 -6.85 -19.10 -11.01
N ARG A 225 -7.36 -18.16 -11.83
CA ARG A 225 -6.87 -17.89 -13.19
C ARG A 225 -5.83 -16.76 -13.24
N SER A 226 -5.66 -16.00 -12.16
CA SER A 226 -4.74 -14.86 -12.09
C SER A 226 -3.31 -15.36 -11.84
N ASN A 227 -2.62 -15.79 -12.90
CA ASN A 227 -1.29 -16.40 -12.86
C ASN A 227 -0.44 -16.07 -14.10
N SER A 228 0.80 -16.56 -14.15
CA SER A 228 1.75 -16.31 -15.25
C SER A 228 1.22 -16.75 -16.62
N GLU A 229 0.54 -17.89 -16.71
CA GLU A 229 -0.01 -18.41 -17.96
C GLU A 229 -1.08 -17.50 -18.54
N GLU A 230 -1.98 -16.98 -17.70
CA GLU A 230 -2.97 -15.99 -18.13
C GLU A 230 -2.31 -14.71 -18.65
N ILE A 231 -1.21 -14.27 -18.02
CA ILE A 231 -0.46 -13.11 -18.50
C ILE A 231 0.14 -13.37 -19.87
N ILE A 232 0.76 -14.53 -20.08
CA ILE A 232 1.41 -14.88 -21.34
C ILE A 232 0.37 -14.98 -22.46
N GLN A 233 -0.74 -15.68 -22.22
CA GLN A 233 -1.84 -15.76 -23.19
C GLN A 233 -2.35 -14.38 -23.62
N LYS A 234 -2.42 -13.42 -22.68
CA LYS A 234 -2.95 -12.07 -22.94
C LYS A 234 -1.92 -11.12 -23.53
N MET A 235 -0.66 -11.25 -23.13
CA MET A 235 0.37 -10.23 -23.34
C MET A 235 1.54 -10.68 -24.19
N ALA A 236 1.67 -11.96 -24.53
CA ALA A 236 2.78 -12.48 -25.33
C ALA A 236 2.36 -12.90 -26.73
N THR A 237 3.36 -13.06 -27.60
CA THR A 237 3.24 -13.52 -28.98
C THR A 237 4.54 -14.22 -29.40
N ILE A 238 4.48 -15.01 -30.46
CA ILE A 238 5.69 -15.55 -31.10
C ILE A 238 6.21 -14.51 -32.11
N ASN A 239 7.50 -14.21 -32.07
CA ASN A 239 8.15 -13.33 -33.04
C ASN A 239 8.59 -14.09 -34.30
N ASN A 240 9.14 -13.37 -35.28
CA ASN A 240 9.60 -13.96 -36.56
C ASN A 240 10.72 -15.00 -36.42
N GLN A 241 11.38 -15.06 -35.26
CA GLN A 241 12.46 -16.02 -34.94
C GLN A 241 11.93 -17.24 -34.17
N GLY A 242 10.61 -17.34 -33.94
CA GLY A 242 10.02 -18.43 -33.16
C GLY A 242 10.11 -18.25 -31.64
N HIS A 243 10.59 -17.10 -31.15
CA HIS A 243 10.71 -16.85 -29.72
C HIS A 243 9.43 -16.23 -29.15
N LEU A 244 9.03 -16.70 -27.96
CA LEU A 244 7.97 -16.09 -27.18
C LEU A 244 8.45 -14.76 -26.60
N VAL A 245 7.75 -13.68 -26.92
CA VAL A 245 8.04 -12.31 -26.48
C VAL A 245 6.76 -11.60 -26.06
N PHE A 246 6.85 -10.54 -25.27
CA PHE A 246 5.70 -9.69 -24.97
C PHE A 246 5.27 -8.89 -26.21
N ARG A 247 4.00 -8.46 -26.23
CA ARG A 247 3.46 -7.52 -27.22
C ARG A 247 3.68 -6.09 -26.75
N ASP A 248 4.10 -5.22 -27.67
CA ASP A 248 4.09 -3.78 -27.43
C ASP A 248 2.66 -3.25 -27.39
N ASN A 249 2.41 -2.32 -26.46
CA ASN A 249 1.17 -1.57 -26.35
C ASN A 249 1.50 -0.17 -25.82
N PRO A 250 2.08 0.69 -26.66
CA PRO A 250 2.60 1.98 -26.24
C PRO A 250 1.48 2.95 -25.79
N PRO A 251 1.74 3.84 -24.82
CA PRO A 251 2.98 3.97 -24.04
C PRO A 251 2.98 3.06 -22.81
N ARG A 252 1.97 2.20 -22.60
CA ARG A 252 1.83 1.39 -21.38
C ARG A 252 2.82 0.23 -21.30
N ALA A 253 3.01 -0.48 -22.40
CA ALA A 253 3.93 -1.60 -22.54
C ALA A 253 4.89 -1.30 -23.70
N ARG A 254 6.20 -1.32 -23.43
CA ARG A 254 7.23 -1.12 -24.45
C ARG A 254 8.46 -1.99 -24.19
N HIS A 255 9.00 -2.58 -25.25
CA HIS A 255 10.35 -3.12 -25.23
C HIS A 255 11.39 -2.03 -24.93
N LEU A 256 12.54 -2.49 -24.43
CA LEU A 256 13.59 -1.66 -23.86
C LEU A 256 14.74 -1.46 -24.85
N SER A 257 15.52 -0.40 -24.66
CA SER A 257 16.82 -0.31 -25.33
C SER A 257 17.76 -1.42 -24.85
N ALA A 258 18.69 -1.86 -25.70
CA ALA A 258 19.66 -2.91 -25.36
C ALA A 258 20.44 -2.61 -24.07
N VAL A 259 20.82 -1.34 -23.85
CA VAL A 259 21.50 -0.89 -22.63
C VAL A 259 20.62 -1.13 -21.39
N ARG A 260 19.33 -0.76 -21.46
CA ARG A 260 18.40 -0.92 -20.34
C ARG A 260 18.10 -2.39 -20.07
N TYR A 261 17.93 -3.19 -21.13
CA TYR A 261 17.75 -4.63 -21.03
C TYR A 261 18.90 -5.26 -20.22
N GLN A 262 20.15 -4.99 -20.60
CA GLN A 262 21.34 -5.51 -19.92
C GLN A 262 21.46 -5.04 -18.46
N GLN A 263 21.05 -3.80 -18.14
CA GLN A 263 21.00 -3.33 -16.76
C GLN A 263 20.02 -4.13 -15.90
N ILE A 264 18.85 -4.48 -16.45
CA ILE A 264 17.84 -5.26 -15.73
C ILE A 264 18.29 -6.71 -15.57
N VAL A 265 18.93 -7.31 -16.59
CA VAL A 265 19.52 -8.65 -16.48
C VAL A 265 20.55 -8.70 -15.34
N LYS A 266 21.45 -7.71 -15.25
CA LYS A 266 22.39 -7.59 -14.13
C LYS A 266 21.66 -7.44 -12.79
N GLY A 267 20.61 -6.62 -12.73
CA GLY A 267 19.76 -6.46 -11.54
C GLY A 267 19.06 -7.74 -11.11
N TYR A 268 18.57 -8.53 -12.07
CA TYR A 268 17.95 -9.83 -11.83
C TYR A 268 18.95 -10.86 -11.28
N ASN A 269 20.18 -10.89 -11.83
CA ASN A 269 21.23 -11.76 -11.29
C ASN A 269 21.61 -11.40 -9.86
N LYS A 270 21.77 -10.10 -9.56
CA LYS A 270 21.98 -9.62 -8.18
C LYS A 270 20.80 -9.99 -7.25
N TYR A 271 19.57 -9.93 -7.74
CA TYR A 271 18.40 -10.38 -7.00
C TYR A 271 18.49 -11.88 -6.67
N ARG A 272 18.84 -12.72 -7.66
CA ARG A 272 18.98 -14.18 -7.48
C ARG A 272 20.02 -14.57 -6.43
N GLU A 273 21.04 -13.75 -6.22
CA GLU A 273 22.04 -13.98 -5.17
C GLU A 273 21.50 -13.73 -3.76
N ASN A 274 20.46 -12.90 -3.62
CA ASN A 274 19.95 -12.39 -2.34
C ASN A 274 18.55 -12.92 -1.96
N VAL A 275 17.93 -13.74 -2.82
CA VAL A 275 16.68 -14.45 -2.47
C VAL A 275 16.94 -15.64 -1.55
N ARG A 276 15.85 -16.21 -1.01
CA ARG A 276 15.92 -17.48 -0.29
C ARG A 276 16.52 -18.58 -1.18
N GLN A 277 17.28 -19.50 -0.59
CA GLN A 277 18.02 -20.52 -1.34
C GLN A 277 17.10 -21.47 -2.12
N ASP A 278 15.93 -21.81 -1.58
CA ASP A 278 14.91 -22.60 -2.30
C ASP A 278 14.46 -21.91 -3.59
N VAL A 279 14.22 -20.61 -3.54
CA VAL A 279 13.85 -19.79 -4.71
C VAL A 279 15.02 -19.65 -5.68
N ARG A 280 16.26 -19.50 -5.19
CA ARG A 280 17.46 -19.43 -6.04
C ARG A 280 17.65 -20.69 -6.86
N VAL A 281 17.49 -21.87 -6.25
CA VAL A 281 17.58 -23.17 -6.92
C VAL A 281 16.45 -23.33 -7.92
N LEU A 282 15.21 -22.97 -7.56
CA LEU A 282 14.08 -22.99 -8.51
C LEU A 282 14.39 -22.14 -9.75
N LEU A 283 14.80 -20.88 -9.56
CA LEU A 283 15.13 -19.94 -10.64
C LEU A 283 16.34 -20.37 -11.48
N ALA A 284 17.16 -21.32 -11.03
CA ALA A 284 18.25 -21.87 -11.85
C ALA A 284 17.75 -22.75 -13.00
N ASN A 285 16.50 -23.21 -12.94
CA ASN A 285 15.85 -23.95 -14.03
C ASN A 285 15.26 -23.02 -15.11
N PHE A 286 15.39 -21.70 -14.96
CA PHE A 286 14.78 -20.71 -15.84
C PHE A 286 15.82 -19.83 -16.54
N HIS A 287 15.51 -19.43 -17.77
CA HIS A 287 16.21 -18.37 -18.49
C HIS A 287 15.26 -17.20 -18.76
N ILE A 288 15.82 -16.00 -18.97
CA ILE A 288 15.02 -14.83 -19.37
C ILE A 288 14.68 -14.97 -20.86
N SER A 289 13.39 -15.00 -21.19
CA SER A 289 12.92 -15.00 -22.57
C SER A 289 12.73 -13.59 -23.10
N ASP A 290 12.16 -12.69 -22.29
CA ASP A 290 11.93 -11.31 -22.70
C ASP A 290 11.72 -10.35 -21.50
N ILE A 291 11.91 -9.05 -21.74
CA ILE A 291 11.72 -7.97 -20.76
C ILE A 291 11.07 -6.74 -21.42
N ILE A 292 9.95 -6.28 -20.83
CA ILE A 292 9.28 -5.03 -21.22
C ILE A 292 9.18 -4.04 -20.06
N ARG A 293 9.15 -2.74 -20.36
CA ARG A 293 8.58 -1.73 -19.47
C ARG A 293 7.06 -1.91 -19.45
N TYR A 294 6.46 -1.92 -18.26
CA TYR A 294 5.02 -2.05 -18.09
C TYR A 294 4.49 -1.16 -16.98
N SER A 295 3.54 -0.28 -17.28
CA SER A 295 2.99 0.69 -16.32
C SER A 295 1.59 0.29 -15.83
N VAL A 296 1.37 0.39 -14.51
CA VAL A 296 0.12 0.04 -13.81
C VAL A 296 -0.13 0.96 -12.61
N GLY A 297 -1.35 0.91 -12.07
CA GLY A 297 -1.76 1.68 -10.89
C GLY A 297 -2.20 3.10 -11.23
N VAL A 298 -2.52 3.87 -10.18
CA VAL A 298 -2.78 5.32 -10.26
C VAL A 298 -1.58 6.06 -9.67
N GLY A 299 -1.29 5.85 -8.38
CA GLY A 299 -0.20 6.54 -7.68
C GLY A 299 1.21 6.18 -8.17
N SER A 300 1.43 4.95 -8.62
CA SER A 300 2.70 4.49 -9.21
C SER A 300 2.74 4.58 -10.73
N PHE A 301 1.67 5.07 -11.38
CA PHE A 301 1.71 5.28 -12.83
C PHE A 301 2.73 6.39 -13.14
N GLY A 302 3.73 6.07 -13.96
CA GLY A 302 4.87 6.95 -14.21
C GLY A 302 6.18 6.49 -13.56
N THR A 303 6.15 5.60 -12.56
CA THR A 303 7.38 4.99 -12.05
C THR A 303 7.90 3.91 -12.99
N ARG A 304 9.19 3.56 -12.87
CA ARG A 304 9.80 2.51 -13.69
C ARG A 304 9.33 1.14 -13.18
N CYS A 305 8.56 0.46 -14.00
CA CYS A 305 8.11 -0.91 -13.73
C CYS A 305 8.39 -1.77 -14.97
N TYR A 306 8.90 -2.97 -14.74
CA TYR A 306 9.26 -3.92 -15.79
C TYR A 306 8.63 -5.28 -15.52
N LEU A 307 8.35 -6.03 -16.59
CA LEU A 307 8.01 -7.44 -16.52
C LEU A 307 9.16 -8.24 -17.12
N ILE A 308 9.61 -9.27 -16.41
CA ILE A 308 10.58 -10.26 -16.89
C ILE A 308 9.80 -11.56 -17.11
N MET A 309 9.80 -12.06 -18.35
CA MET A 309 9.32 -13.39 -18.66
C MET A 309 10.45 -14.39 -18.51
N LEU A 310 10.24 -15.38 -17.66
CA LEU A 310 11.15 -16.50 -17.46
C LEU A 310 10.53 -17.75 -18.08
N THR A 311 11.33 -18.50 -18.82
CA THR A 311 10.94 -19.82 -19.36
C THR A 311 11.82 -20.90 -18.76
N GLY A 312 11.17 -21.91 -18.21
CA GLY A 312 11.79 -23.06 -17.58
C GLY A 312 12.32 -24.05 -18.60
N ASN A 313 13.23 -24.93 -18.15
CA ASN A 313 13.72 -26.05 -18.95
C ASN A 313 12.60 -27.04 -19.36
N ASP A 314 11.45 -27.00 -18.67
CA ASP A 314 10.23 -27.77 -18.96
C ASP A 314 9.19 -26.98 -19.78
N ASN A 315 9.56 -25.80 -20.29
CA ASN A 315 8.68 -24.84 -20.97
C ASN A 315 7.59 -24.21 -20.07
N SER A 316 7.63 -24.40 -18.76
CA SER A 316 6.77 -23.63 -17.85
C SER A 316 7.22 -22.17 -17.80
N HIS A 317 6.30 -21.26 -17.46
CA HIS A 317 6.62 -19.85 -17.42
C HIS A 317 6.34 -19.16 -16.08
N ILE A 318 7.22 -18.20 -15.75
CA ILE A 318 7.04 -17.30 -14.61
C ILE A 318 7.20 -15.87 -15.09
N VAL A 319 6.22 -15.01 -14.77
CA VAL A 319 6.35 -13.57 -15.00
C VAL A 319 6.69 -12.89 -13.68
N LEU A 320 7.86 -12.26 -13.62
CA LEU A 320 8.27 -11.43 -12.48
C LEU A 320 8.03 -9.96 -12.79
N GLN A 321 7.59 -9.20 -11.79
CA GLN A 321 7.48 -7.76 -11.81
C GLN A 321 8.66 -7.13 -11.07
N VAL A 322 9.36 -6.21 -11.73
CA VAL A 322 10.39 -5.35 -11.13
C VAL A 322 9.81 -3.95 -10.99
N LYS A 323 9.51 -3.51 -9.75
CA LYS A 323 8.99 -2.15 -9.48
C LYS A 323 10.09 -1.27 -8.88
N GLU A 324 10.22 -0.06 -9.40
CA GLU A 324 11.05 0.99 -8.82
C GLU A 324 10.57 1.32 -7.42
N ALA A 325 11.50 1.24 -6.47
CA ALA A 325 11.30 1.66 -5.10
C ALA A 325 11.77 3.11 -4.96
N MET A 326 10.82 4.03 -4.92
CA MET A 326 11.12 5.44 -4.72
C MET A 326 11.53 5.71 -3.27
N PRO A 327 12.36 6.74 -3.01
CA PRO A 327 12.37 7.38 -1.69
C PRO A 327 10.92 7.69 -1.27
N LEU A 328 10.64 7.73 0.03
CA LEU A 328 9.34 8.19 0.50
C LEU A 328 9.06 9.55 -0.14
N ARG A 329 7.86 9.77 -0.68
CA ARG A 329 7.60 11.00 -1.44
C ARG A 329 7.79 12.24 -0.58
N TYR A 330 7.42 12.16 0.70
CA TYR A 330 7.67 13.23 1.66
C TYR A 330 9.17 13.53 1.87
N ASN A 331 10.06 12.54 1.76
CA ASN A 331 11.51 12.80 1.85
C ASN A 331 11.99 13.67 0.69
N LEU A 332 11.35 13.59 -0.48
CA LEU A 332 11.65 14.48 -1.61
C LEU A 332 11.32 15.95 -1.30
N LEU A 333 10.36 16.19 -0.39
CA LEU A 333 9.92 17.51 0.03
C LEU A 333 10.75 18.07 1.19
N SER A 334 11.31 17.20 2.04
CA SER A 334 11.77 17.57 3.38
C SER A 334 13.24 17.29 3.67
N LEU A 335 13.92 16.44 2.89
CA LEU A 335 15.31 16.05 3.16
C LEU A 335 16.29 16.65 2.13
N PRO A 336 17.54 16.92 2.53
CA PRO A 336 18.61 17.26 1.60
C PRO A 336 18.82 16.16 0.55
N VAL A 337 19.19 16.54 -0.67
CA VAL A 337 19.37 15.65 -1.83
C VAL A 337 20.25 14.42 -1.51
N GLN A 338 21.34 14.59 -0.76
CA GLN A 338 22.22 13.47 -0.39
C GLN A 338 21.52 12.42 0.49
N GLN A 339 20.66 12.85 1.40
CA GLN A 339 19.88 11.93 2.25
C GLN A 339 18.78 11.25 1.44
N VAL A 340 18.14 11.97 0.51
CA VAL A 340 17.18 11.38 -0.43
C VAL A 340 17.82 10.26 -1.25
N ILE A 341 19.03 10.49 -1.78
CA ILE A 341 19.78 9.48 -2.56
C ILE A 341 20.08 8.26 -1.69
N ARG A 342 20.60 8.47 -0.47
CA ARG A 342 20.91 7.37 0.46
C ARG A 342 19.67 6.54 0.81
N ASN A 343 18.57 7.21 1.18
CA ASN A 343 17.31 6.56 1.52
C ASN A 343 16.68 5.88 0.31
N GLY A 344 16.86 6.45 -0.89
CA GLY A 344 16.47 5.85 -2.16
C GLY A 344 17.21 4.57 -2.47
N GLY A 345 18.51 4.49 -2.17
CA GLY A 345 19.32 3.28 -2.41
C GLY A 345 18.80 2.04 -1.67
N ILE A 346 18.26 2.23 -0.46
CA ILE A 346 17.70 1.15 0.38
C ILE A 346 16.17 0.99 0.25
N ALA A 347 15.50 1.77 -0.59
CA ALA A 347 14.04 1.79 -0.66
C ALA A 347 13.44 0.42 -1.01
N GLY A 348 14.08 -0.34 -1.91
CA GLY A 348 13.63 -1.70 -2.24
C GLY A 348 13.67 -2.64 -1.03
N GLN A 349 14.73 -2.56 -0.22
CA GLN A 349 14.85 -3.35 1.01
C GLN A 349 13.79 -2.93 2.04
N ARG A 350 13.57 -1.62 2.22
CA ARG A 350 12.50 -1.08 3.08
C ARG A 350 11.14 -1.69 2.74
N ILE A 351 10.74 -1.61 1.46
CA ILE A 351 9.45 -2.11 0.99
C ILE A 351 9.33 -3.61 1.25
N VAL A 352 10.35 -4.40 0.90
CA VAL A 352 10.36 -5.85 1.12
C VAL A 352 10.26 -6.20 2.61
N THR A 353 11.00 -5.51 3.47
CA THR A 353 10.95 -5.75 4.91
C THR A 353 9.59 -5.36 5.49
N ALA A 354 9.06 -4.18 5.14
CA ALA A 354 7.76 -3.74 5.62
C ALA A 354 6.63 -4.67 5.15
N GLN A 355 6.65 -5.10 3.88
CA GLN A 355 5.70 -6.07 3.35
C GLN A 355 5.75 -7.40 4.13
N ARG A 356 6.94 -7.92 4.43
CA ARG A 356 7.08 -9.16 5.22
C ARG A 356 6.62 -9.04 6.67
N VAL A 357 6.59 -7.83 7.23
CA VAL A 357 6.11 -7.59 8.60
C VAL A 357 4.61 -7.33 8.62
N LEU A 358 4.10 -6.49 7.72
CA LEU A 358 2.71 -6.03 7.72
C LEU A 358 1.74 -7.01 7.04
N GLN A 359 2.24 -7.83 6.11
CA GLN A 359 1.44 -8.80 5.39
C GLN A 359 1.57 -10.18 6.07
N SER A 360 0.44 -10.85 6.29
CA SER A 360 0.38 -12.18 6.94
C SER A 360 1.23 -13.25 6.24
N SER A 361 1.33 -13.16 4.93
CA SER A 361 2.23 -13.97 4.12
C SER A 361 2.67 -13.14 2.93
N SER A 362 3.91 -13.33 2.51
CA SER A 362 4.48 -12.62 1.37
C SER A 362 4.81 -13.59 0.26
N ASP A 363 4.81 -13.07 -0.96
CA ASP A 363 5.27 -13.77 -2.16
C ASP A 363 6.67 -14.38 -1.95
N ARG A 364 6.84 -15.65 -2.37
CA ARG A 364 8.10 -16.39 -2.31
C ARG A 364 9.21 -15.68 -3.09
N PHE A 365 8.87 -15.04 -4.21
CA PHE A 365 9.78 -14.28 -5.06
C PHE A 365 9.99 -12.84 -4.58
N LEU A 366 9.46 -12.45 -3.42
CA LEU A 366 9.65 -11.10 -2.91
C LEU A 366 11.12 -10.87 -2.51
N GLY A 367 11.80 -9.98 -3.22
CA GLY A 367 13.17 -9.57 -2.93
C GLY A 367 13.49 -8.17 -3.44
N SER A 368 14.68 -7.67 -3.15
CA SER A 368 15.12 -6.34 -3.58
C SER A 368 16.38 -6.42 -4.44
N THR A 369 16.58 -5.41 -5.28
CA THR A 369 17.78 -5.29 -6.10
C THR A 369 18.06 -3.83 -6.44
N THR A 370 19.22 -3.57 -7.03
CA THR A 370 19.66 -2.24 -7.44
C THR A 370 20.32 -2.33 -8.79
N PHE A 371 19.97 -1.43 -9.71
CA PHE A 371 20.66 -1.27 -10.99
C PHE A 371 20.44 0.14 -11.54
N GLY A 372 21.35 0.61 -12.40
CA GLY A 372 21.23 1.94 -13.02
C GLY A 372 21.05 3.09 -12.03
N GLY A 373 21.69 3.00 -10.85
CA GLY A 373 21.62 4.01 -9.78
C GLY A 373 20.28 4.06 -9.02
N ARG A 374 19.39 3.07 -9.20
CA ARG A 374 18.06 3.03 -8.60
C ARG A 374 17.82 1.75 -7.80
N SER A 375 16.89 1.82 -6.86
CA SER A 375 16.47 0.70 -6.02
C SER A 375 15.15 0.12 -6.52
N TYR A 376 15.01 -1.19 -6.43
CA TYR A 376 13.89 -1.94 -6.94
C TYR A 376 13.48 -3.05 -5.98
N TYR A 377 12.22 -3.45 -6.04
CA TYR A 377 11.77 -4.74 -5.52
C TYR A 377 11.21 -5.61 -6.64
N ILE A 378 11.37 -6.91 -6.47
CA ILE A 378 10.94 -7.95 -7.40
C ILE A 378 9.93 -8.83 -6.68
N ARG A 379 8.88 -9.21 -7.40
CA ARG A 379 7.83 -10.14 -6.97
C ARG A 379 7.24 -10.85 -8.19
N GLN A 380 6.50 -11.92 -8.01
CA GLN A 380 5.70 -12.54 -9.05
C GLN A 380 4.59 -11.58 -9.51
N PHE A 381 4.44 -11.45 -10.82
CA PHE A 381 3.41 -10.61 -11.43
C PHE A 381 2.10 -11.39 -11.54
N ARG A 382 1.15 -11.05 -10.66
CA ARG A 382 -0.14 -11.75 -10.48
C ARG A 382 0.04 -13.20 -10.04
N ASP A 383 -0.24 -13.44 -8.77
CA ASP A 383 -0.37 -14.78 -8.22
C ASP A 383 -1.60 -14.86 -7.31
N MET A 384 -2.67 -15.40 -7.87
CA MET A 384 -4.02 -15.36 -7.31
C MET A 384 -4.48 -13.95 -6.94
N LYS A 385 -3.87 -12.94 -7.59
CA LYS A 385 -4.04 -11.55 -7.21
C LYS A 385 -5.38 -11.04 -7.71
N GLU A 386 -6.22 -10.58 -6.79
CA GLU A 386 -7.52 -9.99 -7.08
C GLU A 386 -7.84 -8.84 -6.11
N SER A 387 -8.81 -8.01 -6.48
CA SER A 387 -9.27 -6.89 -5.65
C SER A 387 -10.78 -6.78 -5.71
N ILE A 388 -11.39 -6.25 -4.65
CA ILE A 388 -12.81 -5.92 -4.65
C ILE A 388 -12.98 -4.54 -5.31
N ASN A 389 -13.96 -4.44 -6.21
CA ASN A 389 -14.32 -3.14 -6.79
C ASN A 389 -15.25 -2.41 -5.83
N VAL A 390 -14.68 -1.52 -5.02
CA VAL A 390 -15.41 -0.77 -3.98
C VAL A 390 -16.51 0.14 -4.53
N ASN A 391 -16.44 0.53 -5.80
CA ASN A 391 -17.43 1.40 -6.48
C ASN A 391 -18.67 0.63 -6.99
N LYS A 392 -18.78 -0.67 -6.67
CA LYS A 392 -19.89 -1.54 -7.07
C LYS A 392 -20.51 -2.28 -5.88
N LEU A 393 -20.14 -1.87 -4.68
CA LEU A 393 -20.69 -2.45 -3.46
C LEU A 393 -21.99 -1.71 -3.12
N ASP A 394 -22.96 -2.44 -2.57
CA ASP A 394 -24.02 -1.81 -1.80
C ASP A 394 -23.47 -1.35 -0.44
N PHE A 395 -24.27 -0.57 0.30
CA PHE A 395 -23.81 0.04 1.53
C PHE A 395 -23.41 -1.01 2.58
N GLU A 396 -24.18 -2.09 2.75
CA GLU A 396 -23.89 -3.16 3.70
C GLU A 396 -22.56 -3.87 3.38
N SER A 397 -22.35 -4.20 2.11
CA SER A 397 -21.11 -4.80 1.62
C SER A 397 -19.91 -3.87 1.78
N PHE A 398 -20.11 -2.57 1.51
CA PHE A 398 -19.08 -1.55 1.68
C PHE A 398 -18.72 -1.35 3.16
N GLN A 399 -19.71 -1.39 4.05
CA GLN A 399 -19.53 -1.34 5.49
C GLN A 399 -18.68 -2.52 5.99
N PHE A 400 -19.07 -3.74 5.64
CA PHE A 400 -18.31 -4.95 5.97
C PHE A 400 -16.87 -4.87 5.45
N TYR A 401 -16.68 -4.39 4.22
CA TYR A 401 -15.37 -4.23 3.61
C TYR A 401 -14.49 -3.25 4.39
N CYS A 402 -15.01 -2.08 4.76
CA CYS A 402 -14.27 -1.08 5.53
C CYS A 402 -13.90 -1.57 6.94
N GLN A 403 -14.81 -2.29 7.61
CA GLN A 403 -14.51 -2.93 8.90
C GLN A 403 -13.40 -3.96 8.76
N THR A 404 -13.44 -4.79 7.70
CA THR A 404 -12.40 -5.78 7.43
C THR A 404 -11.04 -5.12 7.17
N CYS A 405 -11.02 -4.01 6.42
CA CYS A 405 -9.80 -3.21 6.20
C CYS A 405 -9.23 -2.66 7.51
N ALA A 406 -10.09 -2.09 8.38
CA ALA A 406 -9.67 -1.57 9.69
C ALA A 406 -9.17 -2.68 10.64
N TYR A 407 -9.82 -3.84 10.61
CA TYR A 407 -9.38 -5.03 11.35
C TYR A 407 -7.98 -5.47 10.90
N LEU A 408 -7.77 -5.64 9.59
CA LEU A 408 -6.47 -6.07 9.07
C LEU A 408 -5.37 -5.03 9.24
N LEU A 409 -5.70 -3.75 9.13
CA LEU A 409 -4.76 -2.67 9.42
C LEU A 409 -4.30 -2.71 10.87
N ALA A 410 -5.22 -2.90 11.82
CA ALA A 410 -4.88 -3.05 13.24
C ALA A 410 -4.01 -4.29 13.50
N MET A 411 -4.34 -5.44 12.87
CA MET A 411 -3.53 -6.65 12.98
C MET A 411 -2.12 -6.45 12.40
N ALA A 412 -1.99 -5.80 11.24
CA ALA A 412 -0.71 -5.48 10.62
C ALA A 412 0.13 -4.55 11.49
N HIS A 413 -0.47 -3.48 12.03
CA HIS A 413 0.19 -2.58 12.97
C HIS A 413 0.67 -3.30 14.23
N PHE A 414 -0.09 -4.28 14.72
CA PHE A 414 0.23 -5.01 15.94
C PHE A 414 1.42 -5.99 15.79
N GLN A 415 1.95 -6.18 14.58
CA GLN A 415 3.20 -6.91 14.35
C GLN A 415 4.44 -6.14 14.82
N SER A 416 4.31 -4.83 15.07
CA SER A 416 5.41 -4.01 15.58
C SER A 416 5.64 -4.25 17.08
N PRO A 417 6.90 -4.39 17.56
CA PRO A 417 7.17 -4.62 18.99
C PRO A 417 6.64 -3.54 19.94
N THR A 418 6.48 -2.31 19.42
CA THR A 418 5.98 -1.13 20.14
C THR A 418 4.46 -1.00 20.15
N ALA A 419 3.73 -1.86 19.41
CA ALA A 419 2.28 -1.78 19.29
C ALA A 419 1.48 -1.84 20.62
N PRO A 420 1.95 -2.48 21.71
CA PRO A 420 1.28 -2.36 23.01
C PRO A 420 1.18 -0.92 23.53
N MET A 421 2.02 0.01 23.07
CA MET A 421 1.85 1.44 23.36
C MET A 421 0.55 1.99 22.76
N ILE A 422 0.16 1.55 21.56
CA ILE A 422 -1.12 1.92 20.94
C ILE A 422 -2.27 1.42 21.80
N ARG A 423 -2.18 0.18 22.32
CA ARG A 423 -3.17 -0.36 23.25
C ARG A 423 -3.31 0.54 24.49
N GLY A 424 -2.19 0.95 25.06
CA GLY A 424 -2.12 1.86 26.19
C GLY A 424 -2.82 3.19 25.92
N TYR A 425 -2.48 3.80 24.78
CA TYR A 425 -3.05 5.07 24.32
C TYR A 425 -4.56 4.98 24.12
N LEU A 426 -5.03 3.94 23.42
CA LEU A 426 -6.46 3.76 23.10
C LEU A 426 -7.34 3.31 24.27
N LYS A 427 -6.77 3.07 25.47
CA LYS A 427 -7.53 2.58 26.61
C LYS A 427 -8.52 3.65 27.10
N HIS A 428 -9.80 3.29 27.15
CA HIS A 428 -10.93 4.18 27.48
C HIS A 428 -11.11 5.38 26.54
N GLN A 429 -10.52 5.34 25.34
CA GLN A 429 -10.62 6.42 24.34
C GLN A 429 -11.75 6.17 23.32
N LYS A 430 -12.99 5.94 23.79
CA LYS A 430 -14.16 5.82 22.90
C LYS A 430 -14.40 7.12 22.12
N ILE A 431 -14.00 8.26 22.68
CA ILE A 431 -14.14 9.58 22.04
C ILE A 431 -13.44 9.66 20.67
N LEU A 432 -12.39 8.87 20.44
CA LEU A 432 -11.71 8.81 19.13
C LEU A 432 -12.61 8.25 18.02
N ASP A 433 -13.61 7.42 18.37
CA ASP A 433 -14.60 6.91 17.43
C ASP A 433 -15.45 8.04 16.82
N THR A 434 -15.41 9.26 17.39
CA THR A 434 -16.06 10.47 16.86
C THR A 434 -15.03 11.48 16.34
N LEU A 435 -13.93 11.69 17.07
CA LEU A 435 -12.93 12.70 16.73
C LEU A 435 -12.18 12.38 15.43
N LEU A 436 -11.82 11.12 15.17
CA LEU A 436 -11.11 10.75 13.95
C LEU A 436 -12.00 10.82 12.69
N PRO A 437 -13.28 10.38 12.72
CA PRO A 437 -14.22 10.69 11.64
C PRO A 437 -14.37 12.19 11.37
N ASN A 438 -14.52 13.01 12.41
CA ASN A 438 -14.62 14.47 12.23
C ASN A 438 -13.35 15.06 11.59
N TRP A 439 -12.18 14.61 12.02
CA TRP A 439 -10.91 14.97 11.40
C TRP A 439 -10.87 14.56 9.91
N ALA A 440 -11.31 13.34 9.60
CA ALA A 440 -11.31 12.80 8.25
C ALA A 440 -12.22 13.61 7.31
N LEU A 441 -13.43 13.98 7.76
CA LEU A 441 -14.34 14.82 6.99
C LEU A 441 -13.73 16.19 6.66
N LYS A 442 -13.03 16.82 7.62
CA LYS A 442 -12.29 18.07 7.35
C LYS A 442 -11.15 17.87 6.36
N TYR A 443 -10.50 16.72 6.39
CA TYR A 443 -9.47 16.39 5.41
C TYR A 443 -10.07 16.09 4.02
N VAL A 444 -11.30 15.56 3.94
CA VAL A 444 -12.03 15.40 2.66
C VAL A 444 -12.34 16.75 2.02
N ASP A 445 -12.66 17.78 2.81
CA ASP A 445 -12.77 19.16 2.33
C ASP A 445 -11.45 19.63 1.71
N GLN A 446 -10.32 19.38 2.38
CA GLN A 446 -8.98 19.69 1.86
C GLN A 446 -8.68 18.95 0.54
N VAL A 447 -8.98 17.65 0.44
CA VAL A 447 -8.83 16.88 -0.80
C VAL A 447 -9.68 17.45 -1.92
N THR A 448 -10.89 17.92 -1.61
CA THR A 448 -11.79 18.54 -2.57
C THR A 448 -11.22 19.85 -3.12
N ALA A 449 -10.66 20.68 -2.25
CA ALA A 449 -9.95 21.90 -2.66
C ALA A 449 -8.72 21.59 -3.52
N ASP A 450 -7.90 20.63 -3.11
CA ASP A 450 -6.69 20.21 -3.84
C ASP A 450 -7.03 19.66 -5.23
N TYR A 451 -8.09 18.85 -5.33
CA TYR A 451 -8.56 18.31 -6.60
C TYR A 451 -9.04 19.42 -7.54
N GLY A 452 -9.70 20.45 -7.01
CA GLY A 452 -10.06 21.65 -7.75
C GLY A 452 -8.83 22.39 -8.30
N GLN A 453 -7.81 22.60 -7.45
CA GLN A 453 -6.56 23.25 -7.85
C GLN A 453 -5.76 22.42 -8.86
N PHE A 454 -5.74 21.10 -8.72
CA PHE A 454 -5.11 20.17 -9.66
C PHE A 454 -5.75 20.26 -11.06
N LYS A 455 -7.10 20.25 -11.15
CA LYS A 455 -7.83 20.46 -12.40
C LYS A 455 -7.47 21.80 -13.05
N LEU A 456 -7.42 22.88 -12.26
CA LEU A 456 -7.05 24.20 -12.74
C LEU A 456 -5.59 24.26 -13.20
N ALA A 457 -4.68 23.57 -12.51
CA ALA A 457 -3.27 23.52 -12.88
C ALA A 457 -3.05 22.81 -14.22
N ILE A 458 -3.78 21.72 -14.50
CA ILE A 458 -3.78 21.06 -15.82
C ILE A 458 -4.36 22.00 -16.89
N ALA A 459 -5.53 22.59 -16.63
CA ALA A 459 -6.19 23.48 -17.59
C ALA A 459 -5.33 24.71 -17.96
N LYS A 460 -4.50 25.19 -17.03
CA LYS A 460 -3.56 26.31 -17.23
C LYS A 460 -2.18 25.88 -17.75
N GLY A 461 -1.97 24.60 -18.05
CA GLY A 461 -0.69 24.07 -18.53
C GLY A 461 0.45 24.09 -17.50
N LYS A 462 0.16 24.29 -16.21
CA LYS A 462 1.15 24.18 -15.12
C LYS A 462 1.55 22.73 -14.86
N LEU A 463 0.63 21.81 -15.10
CA LEU A 463 0.86 20.36 -15.11
C LEU A 463 0.64 19.87 -16.54
N ILE A 464 1.47 18.92 -16.98
CA ILE A 464 1.42 18.36 -18.34
C ILE A 464 0.08 17.64 -18.51
N ASN A 465 -0.67 17.94 -19.58
CA ASN A 465 -1.92 17.26 -19.88
C ASN A 465 -1.69 15.98 -20.69
#